data_AF-A0A958AB21-F1
#
_entry.id   AF-A0A958AB21-F1
#
_cell.length_a   1.000
_cell.length_b   1.000
_cell.length_c   1.000
_cell.angle_alpha   90.00
_cell.angle_beta   90.00
_cell.angle_gamma   90.00
#
_symmetry.space_group_name_H-M   'P 1'
#
loop_
_entity.id
_entity.type
_entity.pdbx_description
1 polymer ?
#
loop_
_entity_poly.entity_id
_entity_poly.type
_entity_poly.pdbx_seq_one_letter_code
_entity_poly.pdbx_strand_id
1 'polypeptide(L)'
;MNRYSLLRLSLRLPLGGSVLAFNLTWLAGVAAGLWAIGALYIPIVAAFLTPLETWTLALVTGFLTLVCLIGHVAGHQWAARAVGSELPPTIPLYPIGDVAQAWPVAPTAWREALAALAGPLVSLGLAALAYLLWNVQLHAYLNTVSLFLILFNAGIAALNLVPFLPLDGGRLMRAIMWGLLARPAFWARVERRWGVIAVAALSGWGVFLMSQQVRFSAATGAGTLLLAGLIGVMLLAHPGRQWTPSEPAAPSRWSMLFIRLPLAVLLSGSLLGLTLLLTPTNNGLEAPGIAPPVEPMVVVPSAYRQPVKGSFLLTTVFSQTPITAGQWLLGLVSPAIRLVPPEQIVPPDTTMQEVAQRNYRMLDDSQTAAAAVGLRLAGYEVDTHGLGARVLSLLPESLANGLLQPGDVIVGVNGVAVEAVSALTTQLARQPRQSQVRLQIERDGEPLEITTPLMPSPEPDQPPRIGISVEDVGFDINLPFPVEITPQKIIGGPSAGLMFTLTVYNLVTPEDLTGGRIIAGTGTINLDGSVGPIGGVQQKVVGAELAGAEYFLSPPENYDDAAAMARRLKVVKVATAQEAIEFLRSLR
;
A
#
# COMPACT_ATOMS: atom_id res chain seq x y z
N MET A 1 44.89 22.58 11.41
CA MET A 1 44.43 21.21 11.09
C MET A 1 42.92 21.22 10.90
N ASN A 2 42.44 20.94 9.69
CA ASN A 2 41.03 21.09 9.29
C ASN A 2 40.22 19.89 9.82
N ARG A 3 39.25 20.11 10.74
CA ARG A 3 38.55 19.09 11.54
C ARG A 3 37.56 18.17 10.79
N TYR A 4 37.65 18.04 9.46
CA TYR A 4 36.69 17.27 8.64
C TYR A 4 37.36 16.37 7.59
N SER A 5 38.52 15.76 7.90
CA SER A 5 39.27 14.94 6.94
C SER A 5 38.62 13.58 6.62
N LEU A 6 37.73 13.06 7.48
CA LEU A 6 37.09 11.76 7.31
C LEU A 6 36.02 11.71 6.19
N LEU A 7 35.59 12.88 5.67
CA LEU A 7 34.56 12.99 4.62
C LEU A 7 35.12 13.09 3.18
N ARG A 8 36.43 12.94 2.97
CA ARG A 8 37.08 13.16 1.65
C ARG A 8 37.02 11.98 0.68
N LEU A 9 36.76 10.76 1.17
CA LEU A 9 36.48 9.62 0.30
C LEU A 9 35.11 9.83 -0.33
N SER A 10 35.13 10.25 -1.59
CA SER A 10 33.92 10.46 -2.38
C SER A 10 34.06 9.86 -3.76
N LEU A 11 33.06 9.06 -4.16
CA LEU A 11 32.92 8.69 -5.56
C LEU A 11 32.51 9.95 -6.32
N ARG A 12 33.16 10.19 -7.47
CA ARG A 12 32.97 11.40 -8.28
C ARG A 12 32.42 11.01 -9.65
N LEU A 13 31.23 11.52 -9.97
CA LEU A 13 30.61 11.30 -11.29
C LEU A 13 30.39 12.65 -11.99
N PRO A 14 30.89 12.84 -13.21
CA PRO A 14 30.64 14.07 -13.96
C PRO A 14 29.17 14.14 -14.39
N LEU A 15 28.55 15.30 -14.21
CA LEU A 15 27.19 15.58 -14.67
C LEU A 15 27.14 17.04 -15.15
N GLY A 16 26.97 17.27 -16.45
CA GLY A 16 26.68 18.59 -17.01
C GLY A 16 27.63 19.73 -16.56
N GLY A 17 28.95 19.50 -16.47
CA GLY A 17 29.90 20.55 -16.05
C GLY A 17 30.01 20.76 -14.54
N SER A 18 29.38 19.90 -13.75
CA SER A 18 29.60 19.73 -12.30
C SER A 18 30.05 18.30 -12.01
N VAL A 19 30.58 18.06 -10.81
CA VAL A 19 30.91 16.71 -10.32
C VAL A 19 29.99 16.35 -9.16
N LEU A 20 29.22 15.27 -9.28
CA LEU A 20 28.48 14.69 -8.17
C LEU A 20 29.46 14.00 -7.22
N ALA A 21 29.45 14.39 -5.95
CA ALA A 21 30.29 13.81 -4.90
C ALA A 21 29.44 12.98 -3.94
N PHE A 22 29.61 11.66 -4.00
CA PHE A 22 28.96 10.70 -3.11
C PHE A 22 29.87 10.48 -1.90
N ASN A 23 29.47 10.92 -0.72
CA ASN A 23 30.26 10.68 0.49
C ASN A 23 30.06 9.25 1.05
N LEU A 24 30.85 8.87 2.06
CA LEU A 24 30.80 7.54 2.70
C LEU A 24 29.43 7.15 3.28
N THR A 25 28.51 8.10 3.52
CA THR A 25 27.15 7.76 3.98
C THR A 25 26.37 6.96 2.94
N TRP A 26 26.79 7.00 1.67
CA TRP A 26 26.22 6.15 0.62
C TRP A 26 26.48 4.66 0.81
N LEU A 27 27.57 4.24 1.47
CA LEU A 27 27.78 2.81 1.75
C LEU A 27 26.66 2.27 2.64
N ALA A 28 26.36 2.99 3.72
CA ALA A 28 25.25 2.66 4.61
C ALA A 28 23.89 2.88 3.93
N GLY A 29 23.74 3.97 3.18
CA GLY A 29 22.50 4.31 2.48
C GLY A 29 22.09 3.30 1.41
N VAL A 30 23.02 2.83 0.58
CA VAL A 30 22.76 1.79 -0.43
C VAL A 30 22.44 0.47 0.23
N ALA A 31 23.21 0.05 1.24
CA ALA A 31 22.95 -1.20 1.95
C ALA A 31 21.56 -1.18 2.62
N ALA A 32 21.23 -0.11 3.33
CA ALA A 32 19.93 0.05 3.97
C ALA A 32 18.78 0.15 2.95
N GLY A 33 18.98 0.88 1.85
CA GLY A 33 18.00 1.02 0.77
C GLY A 33 17.72 -0.31 0.06
N LEU A 34 18.77 -1.05 -0.32
CA LEU A 34 18.62 -2.37 -0.93
C LEU A 34 17.96 -3.36 0.02
N TRP A 35 18.34 -3.35 1.30
CA TRP A 35 17.69 -4.17 2.31
C TRP A 35 16.21 -3.81 2.47
N ALA A 36 15.86 -2.52 2.55
CA ALA A 36 14.46 -2.10 2.63
C ALA A 36 13.65 -2.54 1.38
N ILE A 37 14.25 -2.44 0.18
CA ILE A 37 13.60 -2.89 -1.05
C ILE A 37 13.40 -4.41 -1.04
N GLY A 38 14.46 -5.18 -0.79
CA GLY A 38 14.45 -6.64 -0.87
C GLY A 38 13.73 -7.34 0.28
N ALA A 39 13.85 -6.84 1.50
CA ALA A 39 13.33 -7.49 2.70
C ALA A 39 11.96 -6.95 3.15
N LEU A 40 11.61 -5.71 2.80
CA LEU A 40 10.34 -5.10 3.21
C LEU A 40 9.39 -4.92 2.02
N TYR A 41 9.83 -4.20 0.99
CA TYR A 41 8.93 -3.81 -0.10
C TYR A 41 8.54 -4.98 -1.01
N ILE A 42 9.50 -5.69 -1.61
CA ILE A 42 9.22 -6.76 -2.58
C ILE A 42 8.33 -7.86 -1.99
N PRO A 43 8.55 -8.37 -0.77
CA PRO A 43 7.69 -9.42 -0.20
C PRO A 43 6.24 -9.00 -0.01
N ILE A 44 5.95 -7.70 0.14
CA ILE A 44 4.58 -7.18 0.29
C ILE A 44 3.86 -7.14 -1.07
N VAL A 45 4.57 -6.76 -2.14
CA VAL A 45 3.96 -6.53 -3.46
C VAL A 45 4.17 -7.68 -4.45
N ALA A 46 5.04 -8.64 -4.13
CA ALA A 46 5.40 -9.79 -4.94
C ALA A 46 5.83 -10.97 -4.04
N ALA A 47 4.86 -11.57 -3.35
CA ALA A 47 5.09 -12.48 -2.23
C ALA A 47 5.75 -13.84 -2.57
N PHE A 48 5.79 -14.23 -3.85
CA PHE A 48 6.24 -15.57 -4.27
C PHE A 48 7.55 -15.59 -5.06
N LEU A 49 8.32 -14.49 -5.01
CA LEU A 49 9.63 -14.47 -5.66
C LEU A 49 10.65 -15.29 -4.87
N THR A 50 11.50 -16.03 -5.58
CA THR A 50 12.66 -16.69 -4.99
C THR A 50 13.61 -15.66 -4.36
N PRO A 51 14.49 -16.05 -3.43
CA PRO A 51 15.48 -15.14 -2.87
C PRO A 51 16.36 -14.49 -3.95
N LEU A 52 16.74 -15.25 -4.98
CA LEU A 52 17.56 -14.74 -6.07
C LEU A 52 16.81 -13.67 -6.88
N GLU A 53 15.55 -13.93 -7.25
CA GLU A 53 14.73 -12.94 -7.98
C GLU A 53 14.51 -11.69 -7.14
N THR A 54 14.20 -11.85 -5.85
CA THR A 54 13.97 -10.75 -4.91
C THR A 54 15.18 -9.82 -4.85
N TRP A 55 16.39 -10.36 -4.63
CA TRP A 55 17.59 -9.54 -4.53
C TRP A 55 18.05 -8.98 -5.88
N THR A 56 17.83 -9.70 -6.99
CA THR A 56 18.07 -9.18 -8.33
C THR A 56 17.17 -7.98 -8.61
N LEU A 57 15.88 -8.10 -8.31
CA LEU A 57 14.91 -7.03 -8.49
C LEU A 57 15.21 -5.84 -7.56
N ALA A 58 15.67 -6.09 -6.34
CA ALA A 58 16.11 -5.05 -5.41
C ALA A 58 17.30 -4.27 -5.96
N LEU A 59 18.29 -4.94 -6.55
CA LEU A 59 19.45 -4.31 -7.17
C LEU A 59 19.05 -3.43 -8.37
N VAL A 60 18.20 -3.95 -9.26
CA VAL A 60 17.67 -3.19 -10.41
C VAL A 60 16.89 -1.97 -9.92
N THR A 61 16.01 -2.14 -8.94
CA THR A 61 15.20 -1.06 -8.37
C THR A 61 16.10 0.00 -7.71
N GLY A 62 17.09 -0.42 -6.93
CA GLY A 62 18.06 0.47 -6.28
C GLY A 62 18.89 1.28 -7.29
N PHE A 63 19.32 0.64 -8.38
CA PHE A 63 19.99 1.34 -9.47
C PHE A 63 19.09 2.40 -10.14
N LEU A 64 17.86 2.03 -10.48
CA LEU A 64 16.90 2.98 -11.08
C LEU A 64 16.52 4.11 -10.13
N THR A 65 16.47 3.84 -8.83
CA THR A 65 16.27 4.85 -7.77
C THR A 65 17.41 5.87 -7.79
N LEU A 66 18.66 5.42 -7.92
CA LEU A 66 19.82 6.31 -8.08
C LEU A 66 19.72 7.14 -9.38
N VAL A 67 19.30 6.54 -10.49
CA VAL A 67 19.08 7.27 -11.75
C VAL A 67 18.01 8.36 -11.57
N CYS A 68 16.92 8.07 -10.86
CA CYS A 68 15.88 9.06 -10.54
C CYS A 68 16.42 10.21 -9.69
N LEU A 69 17.27 9.91 -8.70
CA LEU A 69 17.92 10.93 -7.88
C LEU A 69 18.86 11.82 -8.69
N ILE A 70 19.61 11.24 -9.63
CA ILE A 70 20.44 12.01 -10.57
C ILE A 70 19.56 12.88 -11.49
N GLY A 71 18.41 12.35 -11.93
CA GLY A 71 17.42 13.12 -12.71
C GLY A 71 16.91 14.34 -11.95
N HIS A 72 16.58 14.19 -10.66
CA HIS A 72 16.21 15.29 -9.77
C HIS A 72 17.29 16.39 -9.74
N VAL A 73 18.55 16.00 -9.50
CA VAL A 73 19.71 16.92 -9.48
C VAL A 73 19.93 17.59 -10.85
N ALA A 74 19.73 16.85 -11.94
CA ALA A 74 19.82 17.38 -13.29
C ALA A 74 18.74 18.44 -13.57
N GLY A 75 17.56 18.31 -12.94
CA GLY A 75 16.50 19.33 -12.96
C GLY A 75 16.98 20.67 -12.39
N HIS A 76 17.58 20.65 -11.20
CA HIS A 76 18.20 21.84 -10.62
C HIS A 76 19.34 22.41 -11.46
N GLN A 77 20.17 21.53 -12.03
CA GLN A 77 21.27 21.95 -12.89
C GLN A 77 20.77 22.68 -14.14
N TRP A 78 19.73 22.14 -14.79
CA TRP A 78 19.09 22.77 -15.93
C TRP A 78 18.50 24.12 -15.54
N ALA A 79 17.79 24.21 -14.42
CA ALA A 79 17.20 25.46 -13.96
C ALA A 79 18.27 26.51 -13.62
N ALA A 80 19.36 26.13 -12.95
CA ALA A 80 20.48 27.00 -12.62
C ALA A 80 21.12 27.61 -13.88
N ARG A 81 21.33 26.80 -14.92
CA ARG A 81 21.80 27.28 -16.23
C ARG A 81 20.79 28.21 -16.90
N ALA A 82 19.51 27.84 -16.89
CA ALA A 82 18.45 28.63 -17.52
C ALA A 82 18.29 30.02 -16.89
N VAL A 83 18.58 30.16 -15.58
CA VAL A 83 18.57 31.46 -14.90
C VAL A 83 19.90 32.23 -15.00
N GLY A 84 20.90 31.68 -15.70
CA GLY A 84 22.20 32.29 -15.95
C GLY A 84 23.21 32.18 -14.79
N SER A 85 23.00 31.25 -13.86
CA SER A 85 23.89 31.06 -12.72
C SER A 85 25.07 30.14 -13.07
N GLU A 86 26.26 30.47 -12.55
CA GLU A 86 27.41 29.57 -12.61
C GLU A 86 27.17 28.32 -11.78
N LEU A 87 27.41 27.16 -12.40
CA LEU A 87 27.21 25.87 -11.74
C LEU A 87 28.27 25.62 -10.67
N PRO A 88 27.91 25.02 -9.53
CA PRO A 88 28.90 24.63 -8.54
C PRO A 88 29.82 23.54 -9.13
N PRO A 89 31.14 23.61 -8.88
CA PRO A 89 32.08 22.61 -9.42
C PRO A 89 31.83 21.22 -8.85
N THR A 90 31.33 21.15 -7.62
CA THR A 90 31.00 19.91 -6.92
C THR A 90 29.62 20.02 -6.28
N ILE A 91 28.76 19.03 -6.54
CA ILE A 91 27.43 18.90 -5.92
C ILE A 91 27.49 17.73 -4.93
N PRO A 92 27.34 17.97 -3.63
CA PRO A 92 27.31 16.91 -2.63
C PRO A 92 25.98 16.16 -2.74
N LEU A 93 26.05 14.84 -2.89
CA LEU A 93 24.87 13.98 -2.92
C LEU A 93 24.84 13.10 -1.68
N TYR A 94 23.71 13.08 -0.98
CA TYR A 94 23.44 12.23 0.18
C TYR A 94 22.33 11.21 -0.15
N PRO A 95 22.16 10.14 0.65
CA PRO A 95 21.12 9.13 0.40
C PRO A 95 19.68 9.69 0.31
N ILE A 96 19.42 10.85 0.92
CA ILE A 96 18.10 11.52 0.89
C ILE A 96 17.98 12.62 -0.17
N GLY A 97 19.02 12.86 -0.97
CA GLY A 97 19.07 13.92 -1.98
C GLY A 97 20.32 14.78 -1.93
N ASP A 98 20.35 15.76 -2.82
CA ASP A 98 21.34 16.83 -2.79
C ASP A 98 21.00 17.87 -1.72
N VAL A 99 21.89 18.83 -1.55
CA VAL A 99 21.77 19.88 -0.54
C VAL A 99 21.36 21.15 -1.23
N ALA A 100 20.19 21.69 -0.89
CA ALA A 100 19.66 22.90 -1.51
C ALA A 100 20.64 24.09 -1.42
N GLN A 101 21.44 24.18 -0.34
CA GLN A 101 22.47 25.21 -0.15
C GLN A 101 23.69 25.10 -1.08
N ALA A 102 23.87 23.97 -1.78
CA ALA A 102 24.98 23.81 -2.74
C ALA A 102 24.73 24.60 -4.04
N TRP A 103 23.47 24.90 -4.34
CA TRP A 103 23.09 25.60 -5.56
C TRP A 103 23.30 27.13 -5.47
N PRO A 104 23.61 27.79 -6.59
CA PRO A 104 23.74 29.23 -6.66
C PRO A 104 22.37 29.89 -6.42
N VAL A 105 22.41 31.10 -5.85
CA VAL A 105 21.20 31.91 -5.65
C VAL A 105 20.82 32.55 -6.98
N ALA A 106 19.55 32.43 -7.37
CA ALA A 106 19.07 33.03 -8.59
C ALA A 106 18.96 34.57 -8.48
N PRO A 107 19.02 35.31 -9.61
CA PRO A 107 19.02 36.78 -9.59
C PRO A 107 17.75 37.43 -9.02
N THR A 108 16.60 36.75 -9.12
CA THR A 108 15.30 37.26 -8.67
C THR A 108 14.52 36.21 -7.90
N ALA A 109 13.59 36.64 -7.04
CA ALA A 109 12.79 35.77 -6.20
C ALA A 109 12.00 34.71 -6.98
N TRP A 110 11.37 35.09 -8.10
CA TRP A 110 10.64 34.15 -8.96
C TRP A 110 11.58 33.12 -9.60
N ARG A 111 12.77 33.54 -10.07
CA ARG A 111 13.77 32.61 -10.63
C ARG A 111 14.31 31.66 -9.56
N GLU A 112 14.44 32.11 -8.31
CA GLU A 112 14.83 31.25 -7.18
C GLU A 112 13.73 30.22 -6.88
N ALA A 113 12.46 30.63 -6.90
CA ALA A 113 11.33 29.71 -6.72
C ALA A 113 11.29 28.63 -7.82
N LEU A 114 11.47 29.02 -9.09
CA LEU A 114 11.58 28.07 -10.21
C LEU A 114 12.78 27.12 -10.05
N ALA A 115 13.94 27.66 -9.68
CA ALA A 115 15.14 26.86 -9.48
C ALA A 115 15.00 25.87 -8.32
N ALA A 116 14.28 26.24 -7.25
CA ALA A 116 13.96 25.35 -6.13
C ALA A 116 12.92 24.29 -6.50
N LEU A 117 11.93 24.61 -7.32
CA LEU A 117 10.89 23.65 -7.75
C LEU A 117 11.37 22.68 -8.84
N ALA A 118 12.49 22.96 -9.50
CA ALA A 118 12.95 22.18 -10.65
C ALA A 118 13.17 20.69 -10.34
N GLY A 119 13.89 20.36 -9.27
CA GLY A 119 14.10 18.97 -8.84
C GLY A 119 12.78 18.26 -8.49
N PRO A 120 11.95 18.80 -7.58
CA PRO A 120 10.64 18.23 -7.25
C PRO A 120 9.73 18.02 -8.46
N LEU A 121 9.70 18.95 -9.42
CA LEU A 121 8.90 18.81 -10.64
C LEU A 121 9.42 17.70 -11.56
N VAL A 122 10.74 17.53 -11.68
CA VAL A 122 11.33 16.39 -12.41
C VAL A 122 10.98 15.07 -11.72
N SER A 123 11.07 15.00 -10.40
CA SER A 123 10.65 13.81 -9.64
C SER A 123 9.17 13.49 -9.87
N LEU A 124 8.27 14.49 -9.83
CA LEU A 124 6.85 14.26 -10.14
C LEU A 124 6.62 13.80 -11.58
N GLY A 125 7.37 14.33 -12.55
CA GLY A 125 7.34 13.86 -13.94
C GLY A 125 7.79 12.40 -14.08
N LEU A 126 8.85 12.01 -13.37
CA LEU A 126 9.33 10.62 -13.32
C LEU A 126 8.32 9.69 -12.63
N ALA A 127 7.66 10.15 -11.56
CA ALA A 127 6.57 9.41 -10.92
C ALA A 127 5.39 9.19 -11.88
N ALA A 128 5.01 10.22 -12.65
CA ALA A 128 3.96 10.12 -13.65
C ALA A 128 4.34 9.14 -14.78
N LEU A 129 5.59 9.19 -15.27
CA LEU A 129 6.10 8.23 -16.26
C LEU A 129 6.08 6.80 -15.73
N ALA A 130 6.55 6.59 -14.50
CA ALA A 130 6.50 5.29 -13.84
C ALA A 130 5.07 4.81 -13.64
N TYR A 131 4.13 5.72 -13.34
CA TYR A 131 2.70 5.41 -13.27
C TYR A 131 2.15 4.97 -14.62
N LEU A 132 2.48 5.66 -15.72
CA LEU A 132 2.05 5.26 -17.05
C LEU A 132 2.57 3.86 -17.40
N LEU A 133 3.85 3.57 -17.13
CA LEU A 133 4.44 2.23 -17.33
C LEU A 133 3.75 1.17 -16.46
N TRP A 134 3.56 1.46 -15.18
CA TRP A 134 2.80 0.60 -14.27
C TRP A 134 1.35 0.43 -14.72
N ASN A 135 0.75 1.42 -15.40
CA ASN A 135 -0.63 1.34 -15.85
C ASN A 135 -0.83 0.32 -16.97
N VAL A 136 0.16 0.12 -17.83
CA VAL A 136 0.09 -0.82 -18.97
C VAL A 136 0.11 -2.29 -18.53
N GLN A 137 0.66 -2.61 -17.36
CA GLN A 137 0.73 -3.99 -16.83
C GLN A 137 1.47 -5.00 -17.71
N LEU A 138 2.55 -4.57 -18.39
CA LEU A 138 3.28 -5.43 -19.33
C LEU A 138 3.89 -6.69 -18.70
N HIS A 139 4.41 -6.61 -17.47
CA HIS A 139 5.07 -7.73 -16.81
C HIS A 139 5.14 -7.54 -15.29
N ALA A 140 5.02 -8.62 -14.50
CA ALA A 140 5.02 -8.58 -13.04
C ALA A 140 6.24 -7.84 -12.45
N TYR A 141 7.47 -8.25 -12.80
CA TYR A 141 8.70 -7.57 -12.35
C TYR A 141 8.71 -6.07 -12.70
N LEU A 142 8.31 -5.71 -13.93
CA LEU A 142 8.26 -4.30 -14.35
C LEU A 142 7.23 -3.53 -13.53
N ASN A 143 6.09 -4.14 -13.21
CA ASN A 143 5.05 -3.54 -12.39
C ASN A 143 5.54 -3.30 -10.96
N THR A 144 6.24 -4.28 -10.36
CA THR A 144 6.85 -4.13 -9.04
C THR A 144 7.87 -2.99 -9.00
N VAL A 145 8.77 -2.93 -9.99
CA VAL A 145 9.77 -1.85 -10.08
C VAL A 145 9.08 -0.50 -10.29
N SER A 146 8.13 -0.42 -11.23
CA SER A 146 7.45 0.82 -11.57
C SER A 146 6.65 1.36 -10.38
N LEU A 147 5.98 0.49 -9.63
CA LEU A 147 5.26 0.88 -8.41
C LEU A 147 6.20 1.47 -7.36
N PHE A 148 7.38 0.87 -7.15
CA PHE A 148 8.39 1.45 -6.26
C PHE A 148 8.83 2.83 -6.73
N LEU A 149 9.10 2.99 -8.04
CA LEU A 149 9.55 4.24 -8.61
C LEU A 149 8.50 5.36 -8.53
N ILE A 150 7.20 5.04 -8.64
CA ILE A 150 6.10 5.98 -8.38
C ILE A 150 6.21 6.50 -6.94
N LEU A 151 6.22 5.58 -5.98
CA LEU A 151 6.23 5.91 -4.55
C LEU A 151 7.49 6.66 -4.14
N PHE A 152 8.65 6.22 -4.62
CA PHE A 152 9.94 6.85 -4.36
C PHE A 152 9.99 8.27 -4.90
N ASN A 153 9.66 8.48 -6.18
CA ASN A 153 9.76 9.80 -6.79
C ASN A 153 8.72 10.79 -6.23
N ALA A 154 7.49 10.33 -5.97
CA ALA A 154 6.48 11.12 -5.29
C ALA A 154 6.94 11.48 -3.85
N GLY A 155 7.54 10.52 -3.14
CA GLY A 155 8.10 10.71 -1.80
C GLY A 155 9.26 11.71 -1.77
N ILE A 156 10.20 11.63 -2.71
CA ILE A 156 11.32 12.58 -2.82
C ILE A 156 10.83 13.99 -3.17
N ALA A 157 9.85 14.11 -4.07
CA ALA A 157 9.24 15.40 -4.38
C ALA A 157 8.55 16.00 -3.14
N ALA A 158 7.76 15.19 -2.43
CA ALA A 158 7.04 15.61 -1.22
C ALA A 158 8.01 16.03 -0.10
N LEU A 159 9.05 15.24 0.15
CA LEU A 159 10.10 15.56 1.13
C LEU A 159 10.83 16.85 0.75
N ASN A 160 11.19 17.04 -0.52
CA ASN A 160 11.88 18.26 -0.95
C ASN A 160 10.99 19.50 -0.97
N LEU A 161 9.66 19.39 -0.86
CA LEU A 161 8.77 20.55 -0.70
C LEU A 161 8.63 21.01 0.76
N VAL A 162 9.20 20.29 1.71
CA VAL A 162 9.14 20.64 3.14
C VAL A 162 9.89 21.96 3.42
N PRO A 163 9.28 22.94 4.12
CA PRO A 163 9.73 24.34 4.15
C PRO A 163 10.89 24.63 5.12
N PHE A 164 11.95 23.82 5.10
CA PHE A 164 13.16 24.10 5.88
C PHE A 164 14.43 23.62 5.16
N LEU A 165 15.56 24.26 5.45
CA LEU A 165 16.86 23.77 4.98
C LEU A 165 17.23 22.46 5.66
N PRO A 166 17.86 21.51 4.95
CA PRO A 166 18.55 21.65 3.67
C PRO A 166 17.72 21.27 2.43
N LEU A 167 16.40 21.17 2.56
CA LEU A 167 15.48 20.74 1.51
C LEU A 167 15.09 21.94 0.61
N ASP A 168 14.65 21.67 -0.62
CA ASP A 168 14.31 22.72 -1.58
C ASP A 168 13.16 23.62 -1.13
N GLY A 169 12.23 23.09 -0.35
CA GLY A 169 11.12 23.83 0.23
C GLY A 169 11.60 24.96 1.14
N GLY A 170 12.79 24.83 1.75
CA GLY A 170 13.48 25.94 2.43
C GLY A 170 13.80 27.10 1.47
N ARG A 171 14.39 26.79 0.30
CA ARG A 171 14.68 27.79 -0.74
C ARG A 171 13.40 28.39 -1.32
N LEU A 172 12.36 27.58 -1.51
CA LEU A 172 11.06 28.05 -1.99
C LEU A 172 10.41 28.99 -0.97
N MET A 173 10.40 28.62 0.32
CA MET A 173 9.93 29.47 1.41
C MET A 173 10.71 30.79 1.43
N ARG A 174 12.05 30.74 1.30
CA ARG A 174 12.89 31.92 1.20
C ARG A 174 12.52 32.79 0.00
N ALA A 175 12.29 32.20 -1.18
CA ALA A 175 11.92 32.91 -2.39
C ALA A 175 10.58 33.65 -2.24
N ILE A 176 9.57 33.00 -1.65
CA ILE A 176 8.26 33.59 -1.34
C ILE A 176 8.44 34.80 -0.42
N MET A 177 9.17 34.63 0.69
CA MET A 177 9.41 35.70 1.66
C MET A 177 10.22 36.86 1.07
N TRP A 178 11.23 36.57 0.26
CA TRP A 178 12.02 37.58 -0.42
C TRP A 178 11.18 38.41 -1.39
N GLY A 179 10.46 37.73 -2.30
CA GLY A 179 9.69 38.40 -3.35
C GLY A 179 8.57 39.28 -2.80
N LEU A 180 7.97 38.90 -1.69
CA LEU A 180 6.83 39.62 -1.11
C LEU A 180 7.23 40.65 -0.04
N LEU A 181 8.26 40.36 0.78
CA LEU A 181 8.59 41.18 1.95
C LEU A 181 9.91 41.94 1.84
N ALA A 182 10.70 41.75 0.78
CA ALA A 182 11.91 42.52 0.47
C ALA A 182 12.94 42.60 1.63
N ARG A 183 12.98 41.59 2.53
CA ARG A 183 13.89 41.53 3.69
C ARG A 183 14.86 40.34 3.62
N PRO A 184 15.80 40.38 2.67
CA PRO A 184 16.57 39.21 2.30
C PRO A 184 17.39 38.60 3.46
N ALA A 185 18.25 39.40 4.08
CA ALA A 185 19.14 38.95 5.16
C ALA A 185 18.40 38.50 6.45
N PHE A 186 17.17 38.96 6.67
CA PHE A 186 16.34 38.49 7.78
C PHE A 186 15.87 37.05 7.51
N TRP A 187 15.29 36.82 6.34
CA TRP A 187 14.71 35.52 5.99
C TRP A 187 15.75 34.42 5.83
N ALA A 188 16.96 34.73 5.35
CA ALA A 188 18.06 33.75 5.33
C ALA A 188 18.48 33.30 6.75
N ARG A 189 18.45 34.19 7.75
CA ARG A 189 18.73 33.82 9.16
C ARG A 189 17.60 33.00 9.76
N VAL A 190 16.36 33.36 9.46
CA VAL A 190 15.16 32.65 9.92
C VAL A 190 15.11 31.24 9.34
N GLU A 191 15.35 31.07 8.05
CA GLU A 191 15.40 29.78 7.34
C GLU A 191 16.41 28.80 7.97
N ARG A 192 17.63 29.26 8.29
CA ARG A 192 18.63 28.43 8.99
C ARG A 192 18.15 27.97 10.36
N ARG A 193 17.51 28.87 11.13
CA ARG A 193 16.98 28.52 12.46
C ARG A 193 15.87 27.48 12.34
N TRP A 194 15.00 27.61 11.34
CA TRP A 194 13.96 26.63 11.05
C TRP A 194 14.51 25.24 10.75
N GLY A 195 15.60 25.12 9.98
CA GLY A 195 16.25 23.83 9.76
C GLY A 195 16.73 23.17 11.05
N VAL A 196 17.35 23.94 11.96
CA VAL A 196 17.79 23.43 13.27
C VAL A 196 16.60 23.05 14.17
N ILE A 197 15.55 23.89 14.20
CA ILE A 197 14.32 23.61 14.95
C ILE A 197 13.66 22.34 14.40
N ALA A 198 13.62 22.16 13.08
CA ALA A 198 13.06 20.96 12.45
C ALA A 198 13.83 19.70 12.85
N VAL A 199 15.17 19.74 12.82
CA VAL A 199 15.99 18.61 13.30
C VAL A 199 15.73 18.30 14.77
N ALA A 200 15.65 19.33 15.63
CA ALA A 200 15.35 19.14 17.05
C ALA A 200 13.94 18.55 17.26
N ALA A 201 12.95 19.04 16.52
CA ALA A 201 11.57 18.56 16.58
C ALA A 201 11.45 17.11 16.10
N LEU A 202 12.07 16.76 14.96
CA LEU A 202 12.13 15.39 14.45
C LEU A 202 12.87 14.46 15.43
N SER A 203 13.93 14.95 16.07
CA SER A 203 14.67 14.17 17.07
C SER A 203 13.81 13.90 18.31
N GLY A 204 13.15 14.92 18.85
CA GLY A 204 12.22 14.79 19.97
C GLY A 204 11.05 13.86 19.64
N TRP A 205 10.51 13.97 18.42
CA TRP A 205 9.46 13.07 17.92
C TRP A 205 9.95 11.63 17.81
N GLY A 206 11.15 11.39 17.26
CA GLY A 206 11.74 10.06 17.18
C GLY A 206 11.94 9.40 18.55
N VAL A 207 12.43 10.16 19.54
CA VAL A 207 12.55 9.68 20.93
C VAL A 207 11.19 9.37 21.54
N PHE A 208 10.20 10.23 21.33
CA PHE A 208 8.83 9.99 21.76
C PHE A 208 8.26 8.72 21.14
N LEU A 209 8.39 8.51 19.82
CA LEU A 209 7.93 7.30 19.15
C LEU A 209 8.59 6.04 19.73
N MET A 210 9.90 6.06 20.02
CA MET A 210 10.59 4.95 20.68
C MET A 210 10.10 4.70 22.12
N SER A 211 9.67 5.75 22.83
CA SER A 211 9.14 5.61 24.20
C SER A 211 7.73 5.02 24.23
N GLN A 212 6.97 5.15 23.14
CA GLN A 212 5.62 4.61 23.00
C GLN A 212 5.64 3.12 22.58
N GLN A 213 6.55 2.29 23.11
CA GLN A 213 6.79 0.89 22.68
C GLN A 213 5.54 0.01 22.47
N VAL A 214 4.40 0.39 23.04
CA VAL A 214 3.08 -0.25 22.90
C VAL A 214 2.38 0.09 21.56
N ARG A 215 2.67 1.25 20.96
CA ARG A 215 1.94 1.78 19.78
C ARG A 215 2.77 1.84 18.50
N PHE A 216 4.09 2.00 18.61
CA PHE A 216 4.98 2.12 17.46
C PHE A 216 6.16 1.17 17.59
N SER A 217 6.57 0.57 16.46
CA SER A 217 7.78 -0.24 16.44
C SER A 217 9.01 0.62 16.73
N ALA A 218 9.98 0.07 17.46
CA ALA A 218 11.26 0.73 17.70
C ALA A 218 11.95 1.16 16.39
N ALA A 219 11.73 0.40 15.31
CA ALA A 219 12.19 0.72 13.97
C ALA A 219 11.65 2.06 13.44
N THR A 220 10.39 2.41 13.72
CA THR A 220 9.76 3.66 13.27
C THR A 220 10.41 4.88 13.94
N GLY A 221 10.64 4.79 15.25
CA GLY A 221 11.34 5.83 16.01
C GLY A 221 12.81 5.95 15.57
N ALA A 222 13.50 4.82 15.39
CA ALA A 222 14.88 4.79 14.88
C ALA A 222 15.01 5.38 13.47
N GLY A 223 14.07 5.08 12.57
CA GLY A 223 14.04 5.66 11.22
C GLY A 223 13.84 7.18 11.23
N THR A 224 12.99 7.69 12.13
CA THR A 224 12.80 9.14 12.31
C THR A 224 14.07 9.81 12.82
N LEU A 225 14.77 9.20 13.78
CA LEU A 225 16.06 9.69 14.29
C LEU A 225 17.15 9.65 13.21
N LEU A 226 17.19 8.60 12.38
CA LEU A 226 18.10 8.51 11.25
C LEU A 226 17.88 9.67 10.27
N LEU A 227 16.63 9.95 9.90
CA LEU A 227 16.28 11.06 9.03
C LEU A 227 16.70 12.40 9.65
N ALA A 228 16.40 12.64 10.92
CA ALA A 228 16.82 13.84 11.64
C ALA A 228 18.35 13.99 11.65
N GLY A 229 19.08 12.88 11.87
CA GLY A 229 20.53 12.82 11.83
C GLY A 229 21.10 13.15 10.45
N LEU A 230 20.54 12.58 9.38
CA LEU A 230 20.97 12.88 8.00
C LEU A 230 20.75 14.35 7.64
N ILE A 231 19.58 14.91 7.97
CA ILE A 231 19.27 16.34 7.79
C ILE A 231 20.24 17.20 8.62
N GLY A 232 20.52 16.81 9.87
CA GLY A 232 21.48 17.47 10.74
C GLY A 232 22.90 17.48 10.17
N VAL A 233 23.37 16.34 9.63
CA VAL A 233 24.68 16.23 8.96
C VAL A 233 24.76 17.15 7.75
N MET A 234 23.72 17.20 6.92
CA MET A 234 23.66 18.09 5.75
C MET A 234 23.71 19.57 6.17
N LEU A 235 22.95 19.96 7.20
CA LEU A 235 22.96 21.32 7.74
C LEU A 235 24.33 21.72 8.33
N LEU A 236 25.00 20.80 9.01
CA LEU A 236 26.33 21.02 9.59
C LEU A 236 27.43 21.10 8.53
N ALA A 237 27.37 20.25 7.50
CA ALA A 237 28.37 20.21 6.44
C ALA A 237 28.21 21.37 5.44
N HIS A 238 26.99 21.89 5.29
CA HIS A 238 26.67 22.99 4.38
C HIS A 238 25.95 24.14 5.11
N PRO A 239 26.67 24.86 5.99
CA PRO A 239 26.12 26.03 6.63
C PRO A 239 25.75 27.05 5.56
N GLY A 240 24.47 27.47 5.52
CA GLY A 240 23.95 28.37 4.49
C GLY A 240 24.84 29.60 4.28
N ARG A 241 25.13 29.92 3.00
CA ARG A 241 25.98 31.06 2.63
C ARG A 241 25.35 32.39 3.08
N GLN A 242 26.18 33.37 3.44
CA GLN A 242 25.69 34.74 3.60
C GLN A 242 25.10 35.21 2.27
N TRP A 243 23.86 35.69 2.32
CA TRP A 243 23.13 36.09 1.14
C TRP A 243 23.15 37.61 0.97
N THR A 244 23.75 38.04 -0.13
CA THR A 244 23.69 39.41 -0.64
C THR A 244 22.96 39.33 -1.99
N PRO A 245 21.73 39.85 -2.11
CA PRO A 245 21.04 39.92 -3.40
C PRO A 245 21.91 40.68 -4.42
N SER A 246 21.97 40.20 -5.66
CA SER A 246 22.65 40.90 -6.76
C SER A 246 21.91 42.18 -7.20
N GLU A 247 20.60 42.25 -6.95
CA GLU A 247 19.80 43.46 -7.15
C GLU A 247 19.10 43.90 -5.85
N PRO A 248 19.11 45.20 -5.50
CA PRO A 248 18.33 45.70 -4.38
C PRO A 248 16.84 45.51 -4.69
N ALA A 249 16.10 44.93 -3.74
CA ALA A 249 14.65 44.83 -3.86
C ALA A 249 14.05 46.23 -4.04
N ALA A 250 13.29 46.45 -5.12
CA ALA A 250 12.63 47.74 -5.36
C ALA A 250 11.84 48.15 -4.09
N PRO A 251 11.99 49.40 -3.60
CA PRO A 251 11.38 49.82 -2.35
C PRO A 251 9.87 49.62 -2.43
N SER A 252 9.32 48.76 -1.58
CA SER A 252 7.88 48.54 -1.54
C SER A 252 7.22 49.84 -1.07
N ARG A 253 6.33 50.42 -1.87
CA ARG A 253 5.38 51.41 -1.36
C ARG A 253 4.67 50.78 -0.16
N TRP A 254 4.64 51.44 1.00
CA TRP A 254 3.97 50.96 2.21
C TRP A 254 2.51 50.55 1.93
N SER A 255 1.88 51.18 0.94
CA SER A 255 0.56 50.84 0.40
C SER A 255 0.45 49.50 -0.34
N MET A 256 1.50 48.68 -0.44
CA MET A 256 1.39 47.31 -0.95
C MET A 256 1.66 46.26 0.13
N LEU A 257 2.12 46.67 1.32
CA LEU A 257 2.42 45.74 2.41
C LEU A 257 1.17 45.02 2.91
N PHE A 258 0.01 45.68 2.89
CA PHE A 258 -1.27 45.09 3.28
C PHE A 258 -1.75 43.98 2.34
N ILE A 259 -1.24 43.90 1.11
CA ILE A 259 -1.53 42.79 0.17
C ILE A 259 -0.44 41.73 0.28
N ARG A 260 0.82 42.16 0.28
CA ARG A 260 1.98 41.26 0.22
C ARG A 260 2.16 40.43 1.49
N LEU A 261 1.87 40.99 2.66
CA LEU A 261 2.01 40.25 3.93
C LEU A 261 0.97 39.13 4.06
N PRO A 262 -0.34 39.35 3.86
CA PRO A 262 -1.32 38.26 3.85
C PRO A 262 -1.00 37.20 2.79
N LEU A 263 -0.58 37.60 1.59
CA LEU A 263 -0.21 36.65 0.54
C LEU A 263 1.02 35.81 0.93
N ALA A 264 2.02 36.43 1.55
CA ALA A 264 3.20 35.75 2.07
C ALA A 264 2.81 34.72 3.13
N VAL A 265 1.98 35.12 4.10
CA VAL A 265 1.47 34.23 5.16
C VAL A 265 0.65 33.09 4.56
N LEU A 266 -0.20 33.36 3.57
CA LEU A 266 -1.00 32.34 2.90
C LEU A 266 -0.12 31.31 2.19
N LEU A 267 0.80 31.73 1.32
CA LEU A 267 1.67 30.82 0.56
C LEU A 267 2.58 30.00 1.48
N SER A 268 3.18 30.64 2.48
CA SER A 268 3.98 29.96 3.50
C SER A 268 3.15 29.00 4.36
N GLY A 269 1.96 29.43 4.76
CA GLY A 269 1.01 28.62 5.51
C GLY A 269 0.52 27.42 4.72
N SER A 270 0.29 27.57 3.41
CA SER A 270 -0.05 26.45 2.52
C SER A 270 1.10 25.46 2.37
N LEU A 271 2.35 25.94 2.24
CA LEU A 271 3.52 25.05 2.14
C LEU A 271 3.77 24.28 3.45
N LEU A 272 3.60 24.95 4.60
CA LEU A 272 3.64 24.31 5.91
C LEU A 272 2.45 23.36 6.11
N GLY A 273 1.25 23.77 5.71
CA GLY A 273 0.04 22.96 5.74
C GLY A 273 0.21 21.67 4.94
N LEU A 274 0.74 21.75 3.73
CA LEU A 274 1.07 20.58 2.91
C LEU A 274 2.03 19.63 3.62
N THR A 275 3.05 20.17 4.28
CA THR A 275 3.98 19.37 5.08
C THR A 275 3.29 18.68 6.25
N LEU A 276 2.43 19.40 6.98
CA LEU A 276 1.67 18.84 8.09
C LEU A 276 0.71 17.75 7.61
N LEU A 277 0.08 17.90 6.44
CA LEU A 277 -0.77 16.86 5.84
C LEU A 277 -0.02 15.56 5.54
N LEU A 278 1.30 15.60 5.31
CA LEU A 278 2.13 14.41 5.06
C LEU A 278 2.60 13.73 6.34
N THR A 279 2.40 14.34 7.52
CA THR A 279 2.84 13.74 8.78
C THR A 279 2.12 12.42 9.05
N PRO A 280 2.84 11.34 9.39
CA PRO A 280 2.21 10.07 9.72
C PRO A 280 1.45 10.16 11.04
N THR A 281 0.32 9.47 11.11
CA THR A 281 -0.53 9.33 12.30
C THR A 281 -0.60 7.87 12.73
N ASN A 282 -1.04 7.60 13.96
CA ASN A 282 -1.28 6.23 14.44
C ASN A 282 -2.69 5.74 14.11
N ASN A 283 -3.13 5.91 12.88
CA ASN A 283 -4.43 5.46 12.41
C ASN A 283 -4.28 4.64 11.14
N GLY A 284 -5.23 3.74 10.92
CA GLY A 284 -5.47 3.08 9.64
C GLY A 284 -6.64 3.73 8.90
N LEU A 285 -6.72 3.46 7.60
CA LEU A 285 -7.92 3.73 6.82
C LEU A 285 -8.24 2.57 5.88
N GLU A 286 -9.53 2.44 5.57
CA GLU A 286 -10.06 1.64 4.49
C GLU A 286 -10.79 2.56 3.51
N ALA A 287 -10.43 2.52 2.24
CA ALA A 287 -11.02 3.33 1.17
C ALA A 287 -11.45 2.47 -0.02
N PRO A 288 -12.33 2.97 -0.90
CA PRO A 288 -12.69 2.29 -2.14
C PRO A 288 -11.45 1.99 -2.96
N GLY A 289 -11.27 0.71 -3.31
CA GLY A 289 -10.25 0.30 -4.26
C GLY A 289 -10.73 0.40 -5.71
N ILE A 290 -9.91 -0.12 -6.63
CA ILE A 290 -10.29 -0.27 -8.03
C ILE A 290 -11.26 -1.44 -8.20
N ALA A 291 -12.07 -1.39 -9.27
CA ALA A 291 -12.96 -2.49 -9.66
C ALA A 291 -12.65 -3.02 -11.07
N PRO A 292 -11.57 -3.81 -11.25
CA PRO A 292 -11.16 -4.30 -12.57
C PRO A 292 -12.09 -5.42 -13.10
N PRO A 293 -12.18 -5.58 -14.44
CA PRO A 293 -12.87 -6.69 -15.05
C PRO A 293 -12.16 -8.01 -14.78
N VAL A 294 -12.94 -9.06 -14.53
CA VAL A 294 -12.45 -10.41 -14.18
C VAL A 294 -12.10 -11.24 -15.41
N GLU A 295 -12.77 -11.02 -16.54
CA GLU A 295 -12.60 -11.84 -17.75
C GLU A 295 -11.14 -12.00 -18.22
N PRO A 296 -10.29 -10.95 -18.24
CA PRO A 296 -8.90 -11.11 -18.70
C PRO A 296 -8.01 -11.81 -17.67
N MET A 297 -8.51 -12.05 -16.45
CA MET A 297 -7.82 -12.83 -15.42
C MET A 297 -8.06 -14.34 -15.61
N VAL A 298 -9.09 -14.75 -16.36
CA VAL A 298 -9.47 -16.16 -16.46
C VAL A 298 -9.15 -16.71 -17.85
N VAL A 299 -8.24 -17.68 -17.88
CA VAL A 299 -7.80 -18.37 -19.08
C VAL A 299 -8.37 -19.78 -19.07
N VAL A 300 -9.13 -20.09 -20.12
CA VAL A 300 -9.66 -21.43 -20.41
C VAL A 300 -9.29 -21.79 -21.86
N PRO A 301 -9.20 -23.08 -22.23
CA PRO A 301 -8.82 -23.46 -23.58
C PRO A 301 -9.82 -22.92 -24.61
N SER A 302 -9.33 -22.54 -25.78
CA SER A 302 -10.15 -21.93 -26.84
C SER A 302 -11.34 -22.78 -27.29
N ALA A 303 -11.25 -24.11 -27.15
CA ALA A 303 -12.34 -25.03 -27.45
C ALA A 303 -13.55 -24.89 -26.50
N TYR A 304 -13.33 -24.44 -25.27
CA TYR A 304 -14.39 -24.23 -24.27
C TYR A 304 -14.80 -22.77 -24.15
N ARG A 305 -13.95 -21.83 -24.56
CA ARG A 305 -14.16 -20.38 -24.36
C ARG A 305 -15.35 -19.86 -25.16
N GLN A 306 -16.28 -19.22 -24.46
CA GLN A 306 -17.47 -18.55 -25.00
C GLN A 306 -17.29 -17.02 -25.01
N PRO A 307 -17.92 -16.31 -25.96
CA PRO A 307 -17.84 -14.85 -26.03
C PRO A 307 -18.69 -14.19 -24.93
N VAL A 308 -18.16 -13.10 -24.36
CA VAL A 308 -18.84 -12.29 -23.31
C VAL A 308 -19.19 -10.92 -23.89
N LYS A 309 -20.42 -10.44 -23.68
CA LYS A 309 -20.84 -9.10 -24.17
C LYS A 309 -20.67 -8.00 -23.12
N GLY A 310 -20.87 -8.34 -21.85
CA GLY A 310 -20.75 -7.43 -20.71
C GLY A 310 -19.48 -7.68 -19.91
N SER A 311 -19.52 -7.40 -18.60
CA SER A 311 -18.35 -7.59 -17.74
C SER A 311 -18.72 -7.91 -16.30
N PHE A 312 -18.05 -8.92 -15.74
CA PHE A 312 -17.95 -9.10 -14.30
C PHE A 312 -16.81 -8.26 -13.74
N LEU A 313 -17.09 -7.45 -12.72
CA LEU A 313 -16.10 -6.64 -12.01
C LEU A 313 -15.84 -7.24 -10.62
N LEU A 314 -14.57 -7.30 -10.26
CA LEU A 314 -14.13 -7.60 -8.91
C LEU A 314 -13.90 -6.31 -8.16
N THR A 315 -14.24 -6.24 -6.88
CA THR A 315 -14.04 -5.03 -6.08
C THR A 315 -12.98 -5.20 -5.00
N THR A 316 -12.09 -4.23 -4.89
CA THR A 316 -11.00 -4.21 -3.89
C THR A 316 -11.23 -3.14 -2.82
N VAL A 317 -10.56 -3.30 -1.67
CA VAL A 317 -10.50 -2.30 -0.61
C VAL A 317 -9.05 -1.87 -0.46
N PHE A 318 -8.82 -0.56 -0.45
CA PHE A 318 -7.51 -0.01 -0.16
C PHE A 318 -7.37 0.17 1.35
N SER A 319 -6.61 -0.72 1.98
CA SER A 319 -6.31 -0.66 3.41
C SER A 319 -4.86 -0.20 3.61
N GLN A 320 -4.67 0.84 4.41
CA GLN A 320 -3.36 1.40 4.69
C GLN A 320 -3.20 1.73 6.17
N THR A 321 -2.05 1.36 6.74
CA THR A 321 -1.55 1.88 8.03
C THR A 321 -0.02 1.93 8.01
N PRO A 322 0.61 2.96 8.60
CA PRO A 322 0.01 4.18 9.11
C PRO A 322 -0.51 5.09 7.98
N ILE A 323 -1.45 5.97 8.30
CA ILE A 323 -1.96 6.99 7.38
C ILE A 323 -1.43 8.38 7.73
N THR A 324 -1.35 9.25 6.74
CA THR A 324 -0.96 10.65 6.92
C THR A 324 -2.09 11.49 7.53
N ALA A 325 -1.76 12.64 8.13
CA ALA A 325 -2.75 13.55 8.70
C ALA A 325 -3.76 14.06 7.66
N GLY A 326 -3.33 14.25 6.41
CA GLY A 326 -4.22 14.61 5.32
C GLY A 326 -5.19 13.49 4.96
N GLN A 327 -4.72 12.24 4.92
CA GLN A 327 -5.61 11.09 4.75
C GLN A 327 -6.61 10.95 5.91
N TRP A 328 -6.16 11.20 7.14
CA TRP A 328 -7.03 11.22 8.31
C TRP A 328 -8.13 12.29 8.21
N LEU A 329 -7.77 13.53 7.83
CA LEU A 329 -8.73 14.61 7.61
C LEU A 329 -9.72 14.28 6.48
N LEU A 330 -9.26 13.68 5.39
CA LEU A 330 -10.14 13.21 4.32
C LEU A 330 -11.12 12.14 4.82
N GLY A 331 -10.68 11.25 5.70
CA GLY A 331 -11.53 10.25 6.35
C GLY A 331 -12.61 10.83 7.25
N LEU A 332 -12.42 12.03 7.81
CA LEU A 332 -13.45 12.70 8.61
C LEU A 332 -14.58 13.31 7.78
N VAL A 333 -14.30 13.65 6.52
CA VAL A 333 -15.25 14.37 5.65
C VAL A 333 -15.83 13.50 4.52
N SER A 334 -15.20 12.37 4.22
CA SER A 334 -15.62 11.45 3.16
C SER A 334 -16.34 10.23 3.74
N PRO A 335 -17.64 10.01 3.44
CA PRO A 335 -18.36 8.82 3.90
C PRO A 335 -17.86 7.52 3.27
N ALA A 336 -17.07 7.61 2.18
CA ALA A 336 -16.50 6.44 1.52
C ALA A 336 -15.24 5.90 2.24
N ILE A 337 -14.58 6.73 3.07
CA ILE A 337 -13.36 6.37 3.77
C ILE A 337 -13.70 6.04 5.22
N ARG A 338 -13.31 4.86 5.67
CA ARG A 338 -13.46 4.44 7.07
C ARG A 338 -12.12 4.55 7.77
N LEU A 339 -12.06 5.36 8.83
CA LEU A 339 -10.91 5.37 9.73
C LEU A 339 -11.01 4.17 10.66
N VAL A 340 -9.91 3.43 10.80
CA VAL A 340 -9.85 2.19 11.60
C VAL A 340 -8.62 2.20 12.51
N PRO A 341 -8.65 1.50 13.65
CA PRO A 341 -7.45 1.25 14.43
C PRO A 341 -6.38 0.52 13.59
N PRO A 342 -5.08 0.84 13.77
CA PRO A 342 -4.02 0.20 12.99
C PRO A 342 -3.98 -1.33 13.19
N GLU A 343 -4.37 -1.81 14.38
CA GLU A 343 -4.41 -3.23 14.74
C GLU A 343 -5.45 -4.04 13.93
N GLN A 344 -6.46 -3.35 13.37
CA GLN A 344 -7.44 -3.99 12.49
C GLN A 344 -6.83 -4.37 11.14
N ILE A 345 -5.85 -3.59 10.65
CA ILE A 345 -5.16 -3.85 9.38
C ILE A 345 -3.96 -4.77 9.62
N VAL A 346 -3.20 -4.53 10.69
CA VAL A 346 -2.04 -5.34 11.09
C VAL A 346 -2.21 -5.77 12.54
N PRO A 347 -2.69 -7.00 12.78
CA PRO A 347 -2.82 -7.54 14.13
C PRO A 347 -1.50 -7.44 14.92
N PRO A 348 -1.53 -7.21 16.25
CA PRO A 348 -0.33 -6.94 17.05
C PRO A 348 0.77 -8.01 16.98
N ASP A 349 0.38 -9.27 16.79
CA ASP A 349 1.28 -10.42 16.75
C ASP A 349 1.72 -10.79 15.33
N THR A 350 1.50 -9.90 14.35
CA THR A 350 1.81 -10.15 12.93
C THR A 350 2.51 -8.98 12.28
N THR A 351 3.22 -9.25 11.19
CA THR A 351 3.85 -8.25 10.35
C THR A 351 3.04 -7.97 9.08
N MET A 352 3.26 -6.81 8.46
CA MET A 352 2.67 -6.50 7.14
C MET A 352 3.03 -7.54 6.07
N GLN A 353 4.24 -8.12 6.12
CA GLN A 353 4.65 -9.16 5.18
C GLN A 353 3.85 -10.45 5.40
N GLU A 354 3.66 -10.88 6.66
CA GLU A 354 2.87 -12.07 6.99
C GLU A 354 1.40 -11.89 6.58
N VAL A 355 0.82 -10.71 6.84
CA VAL A 355 -0.56 -10.39 6.42
C VAL A 355 -0.67 -10.44 4.90
N ALA A 356 0.27 -9.85 4.16
CA ALA A 356 0.29 -9.89 2.70
C ALA A 356 0.41 -11.34 2.18
N GLN A 357 1.36 -12.12 2.70
CA GLN A 357 1.55 -13.52 2.32
C GLN A 357 0.31 -14.37 2.59
N ARG A 358 -0.32 -14.20 3.75
CA ARG A 358 -1.59 -14.87 4.09
C ARG A 358 -2.69 -14.51 3.09
N ASN A 359 -2.85 -13.22 2.78
CA ASN A 359 -3.84 -12.76 1.81
C ASN A 359 -3.59 -13.31 0.40
N TYR A 360 -2.33 -13.53 0.00
CA TYR A 360 -2.01 -14.16 -1.27
C TYR A 360 -2.33 -15.66 -1.28
N ARG A 361 -2.04 -16.41 -0.20
CA ARG A 361 -2.44 -17.82 -0.08
C ARG A 361 -3.95 -17.99 -0.15
N MET A 362 -4.68 -17.20 0.64
CA MET A 362 -6.15 -17.21 0.61
C MET A 362 -6.72 -16.84 -0.78
N LEU A 363 -6.03 -15.98 -1.53
CA LEU A 363 -6.42 -15.66 -2.90
C LEU A 363 -6.16 -16.83 -3.86
N ASP A 364 -5.07 -17.57 -3.68
CA ASP A 364 -4.75 -18.79 -4.44
C ASP A 364 -5.78 -19.90 -4.20
N ASP A 365 -6.10 -20.16 -2.92
CA ASP A 365 -7.15 -21.12 -2.53
C ASP A 365 -8.52 -20.71 -3.13
N SER A 366 -8.82 -19.41 -3.10
CA SER A 366 -10.05 -18.86 -3.67
C SER A 366 -10.11 -19.02 -5.19
N GLN A 367 -9.00 -19.01 -5.91
CA GLN A 367 -8.97 -19.24 -7.36
C GLN A 367 -9.29 -20.70 -7.67
N THR A 368 -8.62 -21.62 -6.97
CA THR A 368 -8.77 -23.06 -7.11
C THR A 368 -10.21 -23.50 -6.82
N ALA A 369 -10.78 -23.01 -5.71
CA ALA A 369 -12.19 -23.26 -5.38
C ALA A 369 -13.16 -22.66 -6.43
N ALA A 370 -12.90 -21.44 -6.90
CA ALA A 370 -13.74 -20.78 -7.90
C ALA A 370 -13.75 -21.52 -9.24
N ALA A 371 -12.59 -22.01 -9.69
CA ALA A 371 -12.48 -22.82 -10.90
C ALA A 371 -13.30 -24.11 -10.78
N ALA A 372 -13.14 -24.84 -9.67
CA ALA A 372 -13.86 -26.08 -9.43
C ALA A 372 -15.38 -25.90 -9.37
N VAL A 373 -15.85 -24.92 -8.58
CA VAL A 373 -17.27 -24.62 -8.44
C VAL A 373 -17.86 -24.13 -9.76
N GLY A 374 -17.15 -23.26 -10.49
CA GLY A 374 -17.62 -22.73 -11.77
C GLY A 374 -17.83 -23.83 -12.82
N LEU A 375 -16.87 -24.76 -12.92
CA LEU A 375 -16.98 -25.92 -13.82
C LEU A 375 -18.07 -26.90 -13.39
N ARG A 376 -18.20 -27.18 -12.09
CA ARG A 376 -19.24 -28.06 -11.55
C ARG A 376 -20.64 -27.52 -11.86
N LEU A 377 -20.86 -26.22 -11.63
CA LEU A 377 -22.13 -25.55 -11.95
C LEU A 377 -22.42 -25.56 -13.46
N ALA A 378 -21.38 -25.51 -14.29
CA ALA A 378 -21.49 -25.63 -15.75
C ALA A 378 -21.79 -27.07 -16.22
N GLY A 379 -21.83 -28.04 -15.31
CA GLY A 379 -22.17 -29.44 -15.60
C GLY A 379 -20.99 -30.36 -15.87
N TYR A 380 -19.76 -29.91 -15.60
CA TYR A 380 -18.58 -30.78 -15.67
C TYR A 380 -18.38 -31.56 -14.37
N GLU A 381 -17.87 -32.78 -14.48
CA GLU A 381 -17.42 -33.55 -13.31
C GLU A 381 -16.08 -32.98 -12.82
N VAL A 382 -16.02 -32.68 -11.52
CA VAL A 382 -14.83 -32.13 -10.85
C VAL A 382 -14.66 -32.83 -9.52
N ASP A 383 -13.61 -33.64 -9.42
CA ASP A 383 -13.21 -34.30 -8.18
C ASP A 383 -12.45 -33.30 -7.31
N THR A 384 -12.93 -33.10 -6.08
CA THR A 384 -12.36 -32.16 -5.10
C THR A 384 -12.19 -32.86 -3.77
N HIS A 385 -10.97 -32.87 -3.25
CA HIS A 385 -10.66 -33.35 -1.91
C HIS A 385 -9.95 -32.24 -1.13
N GLY A 386 -10.55 -31.78 -0.05
CA GLY A 386 -9.91 -30.79 0.81
C GLY A 386 -8.94 -31.42 1.79
N LEU A 387 -7.84 -30.72 2.08
CA LEU A 387 -6.74 -31.22 2.90
C LEU A 387 -6.87 -30.87 4.39
N GLY A 388 -7.98 -30.27 4.80
CA GLY A 388 -8.26 -29.90 6.19
C GLY A 388 -8.03 -28.43 6.52
N ALA A 389 -8.16 -28.10 7.80
CA ALA A 389 -8.11 -26.73 8.31
C ALA A 389 -6.86 -26.50 9.20
N ARG A 390 -5.92 -25.67 8.75
CA ARG A 390 -4.69 -25.34 9.49
C ARG A 390 -4.96 -24.31 10.57
N VAL A 391 -4.46 -24.55 11.78
CA VAL A 391 -4.48 -23.60 12.89
C VAL A 391 -3.39 -22.54 12.69
N LEU A 392 -3.81 -21.28 12.60
CA LEU A 392 -2.92 -20.12 12.48
C LEU A 392 -2.53 -19.56 13.84
N SER A 393 -3.50 -19.39 14.72
CA SER A 393 -3.31 -18.85 16.06
C SER A 393 -4.46 -19.25 16.97
N LEU A 394 -4.22 -19.12 18.27
CA LEU A 394 -5.22 -19.32 19.30
C LEU A 394 -5.50 -17.98 19.96
N LEU A 395 -6.77 -17.71 20.27
CA LEU A 395 -7.14 -16.54 21.05
C LEU A 395 -6.61 -16.69 22.49
N PRO A 396 -6.26 -15.59 23.18
CA PRO A 396 -5.78 -15.64 24.56
C PRO A 396 -6.72 -16.40 25.51
N GLU A 397 -8.02 -16.29 25.29
CA GLU A 397 -9.07 -16.98 26.07
C GLU A 397 -9.41 -18.40 25.57
N SER A 398 -8.72 -18.89 24.53
CA SER A 398 -8.98 -20.23 23.98
C SER A 398 -8.73 -21.31 25.03
N LEU A 399 -9.69 -22.22 25.17
CA LEU A 399 -9.53 -23.39 26.04
C LEU A 399 -8.71 -24.52 25.39
N ALA A 400 -8.28 -24.33 24.14
CA ALA A 400 -7.35 -25.22 23.45
C ALA A 400 -5.88 -24.84 23.66
N ASN A 401 -5.60 -23.80 24.46
CA ASN A 401 -4.23 -23.41 24.81
C ASN A 401 -3.49 -24.58 25.49
N GLY A 402 -2.33 -24.94 24.94
CA GLY A 402 -1.54 -26.10 25.38
C GLY A 402 -1.98 -27.44 24.78
N LEU A 403 -3.10 -27.50 24.05
CA LEU A 403 -3.58 -28.70 23.32
C LEU A 403 -3.31 -28.57 21.82
N LEU A 404 -3.73 -27.44 21.23
CA LEU A 404 -3.46 -27.06 19.84
C LEU A 404 -2.26 -26.12 19.77
N GLN A 405 -1.58 -26.15 18.63
CA GLN A 405 -0.45 -25.29 18.30
C GLN A 405 -0.63 -24.70 16.89
N PRO A 406 -0.13 -23.48 16.63
CA PRO A 406 -0.01 -22.97 15.27
C PRO A 406 0.74 -23.97 14.38
N GLY A 407 0.18 -24.25 13.19
CA GLY A 407 0.69 -25.25 12.25
C GLY A 407 -0.06 -26.59 12.26
N ASP A 408 -0.81 -26.90 13.32
CA ASP A 408 -1.65 -28.11 13.36
C ASP A 408 -2.69 -28.09 12.23
N VAL A 409 -2.92 -29.22 11.58
CA VAL A 409 -3.97 -29.36 10.56
C VAL A 409 -5.11 -30.20 11.12
N ILE A 410 -6.30 -29.63 11.24
CA ILE A 410 -7.50 -30.36 11.67
C ILE A 410 -8.09 -31.09 10.46
N VAL A 411 -8.03 -32.42 10.50
CA VAL A 411 -8.53 -33.32 9.45
C VAL A 411 -9.83 -34.03 9.84
N GLY A 412 -10.29 -33.89 11.09
CA GLY A 412 -11.58 -34.42 11.51
C GLY A 412 -12.09 -33.90 12.86
N VAL A 413 -13.41 -33.92 13.04
CA VAL A 413 -14.11 -33.62 14.29
C VAL A 413 -15.06 -34.76 14.63
N ASN A 414 -14.93 -35.34 15.82
CA ASN A 414 -15.75 -36.44 16.31
C ASN A 414 -15.85 -37.63 15.33
N GLY A 415 -14.75 -37.90 14.60
CA GLY A 415 -14.68 -38.98 13.61
C GLY A 415 -15.28 -38.64 12.25
N VAL A 416 -15.77 -37.41 12.03
CA VAL A 416 -16.20 -36.90 10.73
C VAL A 416 -15.05 -36.12 10.11
N ALA A 417 -14.72 -36.41 8.86
CA ALA A 417 -13.65 -35.72 8.13
C ALA A 417 -13.92 -34.22 8.02
N VAL A 418 -12.85 -33.43 8.10
CA VAL A 418 -12.83 -32.00 7.84
C VAL A 418 -11.97 -31.80 6.60
N GLU A 419 -12.61 -31.49 5.50
CA GLU A 419 -11.94 -31.20 4.24
C GLU A 419 -11.63 -29.70 4.08
N ALA A 420 -12.41 -28.83 4.73
CA ALA A 420 -12.29 -27.38 4.66
C ALA A 420 -12.69 -26.69 5.98
N VAL A 421 -12.33 -25.43 6.14
CA VAL A 421 -12.72 -24.57 7.27
C VAL A 421 -14.25 -24.50 7.39
N SER A 422 -14.99 -24.42 6.29
CA SER A 422 -16.46 -24.41 6.31
C SER A 422 -17.06 -25.69 6.91
N ALA A 423 -16.46 -26.85 6.62
CA ALA A 423 -16.84 -28.13 7.21
C ALA A 423 -16.57 -28.14 8.72
N LEU A 424 -15.40 -27.65 9.14
CA LEU A 424 -15.07 -27.48 10.55
C LEU A 424 -16.09 -26.58 11.27
N THR A 425 -16.35 -25.38 10.75
CA THR A 425 -17.31 -24.45 11.34
C THR A 425 -18.72 -25.05 11.42
N THR A 426 -19.18 -25.71 10.37
CA THR A 426 -20.50 -26.37 10.35
C THR A 426 -20.59 -27.50 11.38
N GLN A 427 -19.54 -28.31 11.50
CA GLN A 427 -19.50 -29.42 12.46
C GLN A 427 -19.46 -28.91 13.91
N LEU A 428 -18.73 -27.83 14.18
CA LEU A 428 -18.69 -27.16 15.47
C LEU A 428 -20.02 -26.48 15.83
N ALA A 429 -20.68 -25.84 14.86
CA ALA A 429 -21.95 -25.15 15.07
C ALA A 429 -23.10 -26.07 15.48
N ARG A 430 -23.00 -27.37 15.14
CA ARG A 430 -23.97 -28.40 15.53
C ARG A 430 -23.75 -28.93 16.95
N GLN A 431 -22.66 -28.55 17.61
CA GLN A 431 -22.34 -29.05 18.95
C GLN A 431 -23.08 -28.27 20.04
N PRO A 432 -23.41 -28.90 21.19
CA PRO A 432 -23.96 -28.20 22.34
C PRO A 432 -23.01 -27.13 22.88
N ARG A 433 -23.57 -26.09 23.52
CA ARG A 433 -22.74 -25.09 24.24
C ARG A 433 -21.94 -25.79 25.34
N GLN A 434 -20.66 -25.45 25.46
CA GLN A 434 -19.74 -25.97 26.49
C GLN A 434 -19.49 -27.51 26.43
N SER A 435 -19.74 -28.16 25.29
CA SER A 435 -19.36 -29.56 25.09
C SER A 435 -17.87 -29.70 24.78
N GLN A 436 -17.35 -30.93 24.85
CA GLN A 436 -16.03 -31.27 24.32
C GLN A 436 -16.14 -31.80 22.89
N VAL A 437 -15.11 -31.53 22.09
CA VAL A 437 -14.95 -32.09 20.75
C VAL A 437 -13.64 -32.83 20.66
N ARG A 438 -13.67 -33.98 19.98
CA ARG A 438 -12.50 -34.78 19.65
C ARG A 438 -12.01 -34.35 18.28
N LEU A 439 -10.82 -33.78 18.21
CA LEU A 439 -10.18 -33.36 16.96
C LEU A 439 -9.16 -34.40 16.54
N GLN A 440 -9.25 -34.81 15.29
CA GLN A 440 -8.20 -35.53 14.58
C GLN A 440 -7.34 -34.47 13.89
N ILE A 441 -6.08 -34.39 14.25
CA ILE A 441 -5.14 -33.40 13.73
C ILE A 441 -3.90 -34.07 13.17
N GLU A 442 -3.20 -33.39 12.27
CA GLU A 442 -1.84 -33.72 11.87
C GLU A 442 -0.89 -32.64 12.40
N ARG A 443 0.17 -33.07 13.10
CA ARG A 443 1.22 -32.20 13.62
C ARG A 443 2.56 -32.72 13.12
N ASP A 444 3.29 -31.89 12.39
CA ASP A 444 4.55 -32.26 11.72
C ASP A 444 4.45 -33.52 10.84
N GLY A 445 3.26 -33.76 10.26
CA GLY A 445 2.94 -34.92 9.43
C GLY A 445 2.53 -36.18 10.20
N GLU A 446 2.51 -36.14 11.53
CA GLU A 446 2.07 -37.26 12.37
C GLU A 446 0.61 -37.06 12.84
N PRO A 447 -0.24 -38.09 12.72
CA PRO A 447 -1.63 -38.01 13.16
C PRO A 447 -1.72 -38.03 14.70
N LEU A 448 -2.50 -37.11 15.26
CA LEU A 448 -2.77 -36.99 16.69
C LEU A 448 -4.28 -36.83 16.91
N GLU A 449 -4.76 -37.36 18.04
CA GLU A 449 -6.14 -37.14 18.48
C GLU A 449 -6.12 -36.34 19.78
N ILE A 450 -6.82 -35.21 19.80
CA ILE A 450 -6.93 -34.35 20.97
C ILE A 450 -8.39 -34.12 21.32
N THR A 451 -8.68 -33.87 22.60
CA THR A 451 -10.02 -33.47 23.04
C THR A 451 -9.95 -32.08 23.63
N THR A 452 -10.76 -31.16 23.11
CA THR A 452 -10.79 -29.77 23.57
C THR A 452 -12.22 -29.33 23.90
N PRO A 453 -12.42 -28.58 25.00
CA PRO A 453 -13.72 -28.01 25.31
C PRO A 453 -14.04 -26.82 24.40
N LEU A 454 -15.31 -26.69 24.02
CA LEU A 454 -15.82 -25.53 23.32
C LEU A 454 -16.12 -24.39 24.30
N MET A 455 -15.75 -23.18 23.93
CA MET A 455 -16.14 -21.95 24.61
C MET A 455 -17.40 -21.35 23.99
N PRO A 456 -18.22 -20.62 24.78
CA PRO A 456 -19.31 -19.82 24.22
C PRO A 456 -18.76 -18.74 23.30
N SER A 457 -19.54 -18.36 22.28
CA SER A 457 -19.24 -17.18 21.49
C SER A 457 -19.55 -15.89 22.28
N PRO A 458 -18.79 -14.80 22.05
CA PRO A 458 -18.95 -13.52 22.73
C PRO A 458 -20.28 -12.84 22.37
N GLU A 459 -20.83 -13.17 21.20
CA GLU A 459 -22.20 -12.82 20.85
C GLU A 459 -23.16 -13.94 21.31
N PRO A 460 -24.26 -13.59 22.03
CA PRO A 460 -25.16 -14.58 22.64
C PRO A 460 -25.74 -15.61 21.66
N ASP A 461 -25.94 -15.23 20.41
CA ASP A 461 -26.63 -16.02 19.38
C ASP A 461 -25.69 -16.79 18.45
N GLN A 462 -24.37 -16.64 18.62
CA GLN A 462 -23.40 -17.35 17.79
C GLN A 462 -23.10 -18.77 18.29
N PRO A 463 -22.76 -19.71 17.38
CA PRO A 463 -22.43 -21.09 17.72
C PRO A 463 -21.21 -21.19 18.65
N PRO A 464 -21.04 -22.30 19.40
CA PRO A 464 -19.86 -22.51 20.23
C PRO A 464 -18.59 -22.64 19.36
N ARG A 465 -17.44 -22.27 19.92
CA ARG A 465 -16.16 -22.19 19.20
C ARG A 465 -15.01 -22.74 20.04
N ILE A 466 -13.87 -23.04 19.41
CA ILE A 466 -12.62 -23.42 20.10
C ILE A 466 -11.80 -22.16 20.48
N GLY A 467 -12.02 -21.04 19.77
CA GLY A 467 -11.23 -19.82 19.92
C GLY A 467 -9.92 -19.87 19.14
N ILE A 468 -9.96 -20.36 17.90
CA ILE A 468 -8.80 -20.49 17.00
C ILE A 468 -9.04 -19.69 15.72
N SER A 469 -7.97 -19.19 15.13
CA SER A 469 -7.94 -18.72 13.75
C SER A 469 -7.45 -19.86 12.86
N VAL A 470 -8.15 -20.14 11.77
CA VAL A 470 -7.83 -21.22 10.84
C VAL A 470 -7.83 -20.75 9.39
N GLU A 471 -7.09 -21.45 8.54
CA GLU A 471 -7.12 -21.34 7.09
C GLU A 471 -7.28 -22.72 6.46
N ASP A 472 -7.74 -22.80 5.22
CA ASP A 472 -7.70 -24.05 4.46
C ASP A 472 -6.23 -24.42 4.17
N VAL A 473 -5.89 -25.71 4.22
CA VAL A 473 -4.53 -26.17 3.83
C VAL A 473 -4.33 -26.13 2.32
N GLY A 474 -5.43 -26.20 1.57
CA GLY A 474 -5.49 -26.31 0.12
C GLY A 474 -6.47 -27.42 -0.30
N PHE A 475 -6.65 -27.55 -1.61
CA PHE A 475 -7.55 -28.53 -2.21
C PHE A 475 -6.80 -29.33 -3.28
N ASP A 476 -6.95 -30.66 -3.26
CA ASP A 476 -6.61 -31.49 -4.40
C ASP A 476 -7.80 -31.48 -5.36
N ILE A 477 -7.61 -30.85 -6.52
CA ILE A 477 -8.66 -30.64 -7.51
C ILE A 477 -8.20 -31.16 -8.87
N ASN A 478 -8.94 -32.15 -9.37
CA ASN A 478 -8.77 -32.63 -10.74
C ASN A 478 -9.79 -31.95 -11.63
N LEU A 479 -9.33 -30.93 -12.36
CA LEU A 479 -10.15 -30.24 -13.36
C LEU A 479 -10.18 -31.04 -14.68
N PRO A 480 -11.34 -31.11 -15.37
CA PRO A 480 -11.46 -31.79 -16.66
C PRO A 480 -10.62 -31.15 -17.78
N PHE A 481 -10.26 -29.88 -17.62
CA PHE A 481 -9.35 -29.14 -18.48
C PHE A 481 -8.72 -27.99 -17.67
N PRO A 482 -7.54 -27.48 -18.08
CA PRO A 482 -6.86 -26.44 -17.31
C PRO A 482 -7.67 -25.14 -17.30
N VAL A 483 -7.89 -24.59 -16.10
CA VAL A 483 -8.43 -23.25 -15.88
C VAL A 483 -7.41 -22.49 -15.06
N GLU A 484 -6.85 -21.43 -15.63
CA GLU A 484 -5.88 -20.58 -14.96
C GLU A 484 -6.53 -19.25 -14.62
N ILE A 485 -6.41 -18.83 -13.36
CA ILE A 485 -6.87 -17.53 -12.89
C ILE A 485 -5.65 -16.73 -12.47
N THR A 486 -5.39 -15.60 -13.12
CA THR A 486 -4.28 -14.70 -12.80
C THR A 486 -4.84 -13.35 -12.41
N PRO A 487 -5.02 -13.06 -11.11
CA PRO A 487 -5.52 -11.79 -10.64
C PRO A 487 -4.68 -10.61 -11.15
N GLN A 488 -5.33 -9.55 -11.63
CA GLN A 488 -4.63 -8.30 -11.95
C GLN A 488 -4.29 -7.50 -10.68
N LYS A 489 -3.51 -6.42 -10.84
CA LYS A 489 -3.04 -5.46 -9.82
C LYS A 489 -3.70 -5.53 -8.44
N ILE A 490 -2.87 -5.70 -7.40
CA ILE A 490 -3.19 -5.35 -6.00
C ILE A 490 -4.53 -5.94 -5.55
N ILE A 491 -4.81 -7.17 -5.99
CA ILE A 491 -5.90 -7.98 -5.45
C ILE A 491 -5.25 -8.87 -4.39
N GLY A 492 -5.71 -8.74 -3.15
CA GLY A 492 -5.29 -9.58 -2.04
C GLY A 492 -6.52 -10.04 -1.26
N GLY A 493 -6.51 -11.30 -0.82
CA GLY A 493 -7.56 -11.90 -0.01
C GLY A 493 -8.65 -12.62 -0.81
N PRO A 494 -9.44 -13.50 -0.14
CA PRO A 494 -10.30 -14.49 -0.80
C PRO A 494 -11.63 -13.91 -1.34
N SER A 495 -11.87 -12.61 -1.17
CA SER A 495 -13.18 -11.98 -1.40
C SER A 495 -13.64 -11.87 -2.87
N ALA A 496 -12.84 -12.43 -3.78
CA ALA A 496 -13.03 -12.48 -5.21
C ALA A 496 -13.70 -13.78 -5.71
N GLY A 497 -13.78 -14.80 -4.86
CA GLY A 497 -14.18 -16.15 -5.23
C GLY A 497 -15.48 -16.24 -6.01
N LEU A 498 -16.54 -15.54 -5.59
CA LEU A 498 -17.82 -15.51 -6.31
C LEU A 498 -17.66 -14.99 -7.75
N MET A 499 -16.96 -13.88 -7.94
CA MET A 499 -16.83 -13.26 -9.26
C MET A 499 -15.95 -14.08 -10.20
N PHE A 500 -14.92 -14.74 -9.67
CA PHE A 500 -14.16 -15.74 -10.44
C PHE A 500 -15.03 -16.93 -10.83
N THR A 501 -15.84 -17.45 -9.91
CA THR A 501 -16.75 -18.58 -10.15
C THR A 501 -17.72 -18.29 -11.29
N LEU A 502 -18.39 -17.12 -11.23
CA LEU A 502 -19.32 -16.68 -12.27
C LEU A 502 -18.62 -16.46 -13.62
N THR A 503 -17.39 -15.95 -13.61
CA THR A 503 -16.61 -15.75 -14.83
C THR A 503 -16.22 -17.07 -15.46
N VAL A 504 -15.72 -18.04 -14.68
CA VAL A 504 -15.41 -19.40 -15.16
C VAL A 504 -16.65 -20.03 -15.76
N TYR A 505 -17.78 -20.02 -15.04
CA TYR A 505 -19.06 -20.53 -15.53
C TYR A 505 -19.46 -19.91 -16.88
N ASN A 506 -19.42 -18.57 -16.95
CA ASN A 506 -19.83 -17.82 -18.14
C ASN A 506 -18.92 -18.07 -19.35
N LEU A 507 -17.63 -18.29 -19.11
CA LEU A 507 -16.67 -18.58 -20.19
C LEU A 507 -16.80 -19.99 -20.75
N VAL A 508 -17.41 -20.94 -20.04
CA VAL A 508 -17.51 -22.35 -20.47
C VAL A 508 -18.94 -22.80 -20.77
N THR A 509 -19.91 -21.89 -20.68
CA THR A 509 -21.32 -22.16 -21.02
C THR A 509 -21.76 -21.26 -22.19
N PRO A 510 -22.57 -21.76 -23.16
CA PRO A 510 -23.00 -20.95 -24.31
C PRO A 510 -23.81 -19.69 -23.95
N GLU A 511 -24.19 -19.58 -22.68
CA GLU A 511 -25.05 -18.57 -22.14
C GLU A 511 -24.23 -17.39 -21.59
N ASP A 512 -24.49 -16.16 -22.07
CA ASP A 512 -23.84 -14.95 -21.53
C ASP A 512 -24.59 -14.34 -20.34
N LEU A 513 -24.26 -14.81 -19.12
CA LEU A 513 -24.74 -14.32 -17.82
C LEU A 513 -24.76 -12.80 -17.68
N THR A 514 -23.84 -12.09 -18.34
CA THR A 514 -23.78 -10.64 -18.21
C THR A 514 -24.92 -9.93 -18.93
N GLY A 515 -25.47 -10.53 -20.00
CA GLY A 515 -26.48 -9.89 -20.84
C GLY A 515 -26.05 -8.53 -21.41
N GLY A 516 -24.74 -8.28 -21.56
CA GLY A 516 -24.18 -6.98 -21.97
C GLY A 516 -24.05 -5.94 -20.85
N ARG A 517 -24.33 -6.29 -19.59
CA ARG A 517 -24.28 -5.38 -18.43
C ARG A 517 -22.95 -5.41 -17.71
N ILE A 518 -22.73 -4.39 -16.89
CA ILE A 518 -21.60 -4.33 -15.95
C ILE A 518 -22.10 -4.77 -14.58
N ILE A 519 -21.65 -5.95 -14.13
CA ILE A 519 -22.05 -6.56 -12.86
C ILE A 519 -20.83 -6.62 -11.95
N ALA A 520 -20.92 -5.98 -10.80
CA ALA A 520 -19.91 -6.11 -9.75
C ALA A 520 -20.39 -7.08 -8.66
N GLY A 521 -19.47 -7.54 -7.84
CA GLY A 521 -19.82 -8.29 -6.64
C GLY A 521 -18.62 -8.69 -5.83
N THR A 522 -18.90 -9.34 -4.72
CA THR A 522 -17.88 -9.85 -3.80
C THR A 522 -18.43 -11.05 -3.04
N GLY A 523 -17.53 -11.84 -2.47
CA GLY A 523 -17.85 -13.01 -1.68
C GLY A 523 -16.73 -14.02 -1.78
N THR A 524 -16.38 -14.65 -0.66
CA THR A 524 -15.58 -15.88 -0.74
C THR A 524 -16.44 -16.99 -1.35
N ILE A 525 -15.82 -18.03 -1.88
CA ILE A 525 -16.54 -19.19 -2.40
C ILE A 525 -16.04 -20.45 -1.72
N ASN A 526 -16.96 -21.24 -1.19
CA ASN A 526 -16.68 -22.56 -0.65
C ASN A 526 -16.88 -23.62 -1.75
N LEU A 527 -16.25 -24.79 -1.60
CA LEU A 527 -16.36 -25.89 -2.58
C LEU A 527 -17.79 -26.41 -2.80
N ASP A 528 -18.70 -26.21 -1.84
CA ASP A 528 -20.12 -26.53 -1.98
C ASP A 528 -20.93 -25.47 -2.76
N GLY A 529 -20.28 -24.37 -3.17
CA GLY A 529 -20.89 -23.26 -3.89
C GLY A 529 -21.53 -22.20 -2.99
N SER A 530 -21.45 -22.32 -1.66
CA SER A 530 -21.90 -21.28 -0.74
C SER A 530 -20.97 -20.06 -0.76
N VAL A 531 -21.57 -18.88 -0.66
CA VAL A 531 -20.88 -17.59 -0.70
C VAL A 531 -20.67 -17.10 0.72
N GLY A 532 -19.41 -16.90 1.11
CA GLY A 532 -19.06 -16.46 2.45
C GLY A 532 -18.91 -14.94 2.61
N PRO A 533 -18.93 -14.45 3.86
CA PRO A 533 -18.86 -13.03 4.19
C PRO A 533 -17.49 -12.43 3.87
N ILE A 534 -17.46 -11.10 3.75
CA ILE A 534 -16.26 -10.33 3.43
C ILE A 534 -16.12 -9.08 4.28
N GLY A 535 -14.91 -8.51 4.33
CA GLY A 535 -14.65 -7.19 4.90
C GLY A 535 -14.79 -6.05 3.89
N GLY A 536 -15.09 -4.86 4.40
CA GLY A 536 -15.07 -3.59 3.63
C GLY A 536 -16.13 -3.49 2.52
N VAL A 537 -17.31 -4.09 2.71
CA VAL A 537 -18.37 -4.10 1.67
C VAL A 537 -18.81 -2.69 1.27
N GLN A 538 -18.83 -1.74 2.20
CA GLN A 538 -19.20 -0.34 1.93
C GLN A 538 -18.23 0.28 0.90
N GLN A 539 -16.92 0.13 1.11
CA GLN A 539 -15.88 0.63 0.20
C GLN A 539 -16.00 -0.04 -1.17
N LYS A 540 -16.32 -1.35 -1.21
CA LYS A 540 -16.51 -2.11 -2.44
C LYS A 540 -17.70 -1.65 -3.27
N VAL A 541 -18.83 -1.35 -2.63
CA VAL A 541 -20.01 -0.79 -3.32
C VAL A 541 -19.66 0.55 -3.97
N VAL A 542 -18.98 1.44 -3.25
CA VAL A 542 -18.53 2.72 -3.83
C VAL A 542 -17.58 2.49 -5.01
N GLY A 543 -16.63 1.55 -4.90
CA GLY A 543 -15.74 1.18 -6.01
C GLY A 543 -16.49 0.66 -7.23
N ALA A 544 -17.50 -0.18 -7.03
CA ALA A 544 -18.36 -0.69 -8.11
C ALA A 544 -19.17 0.42 -8.80
N GLU A 545 -19.71 1.37 -8.03
CA GLU A 545 -20.44 2.52 -8.59
C GLU A 545 -19.53 3.43 -9.42
N LEU A 546 -18.31 3.69 -8.94
CA LEU A 546 -17.32 4.48 -9.69
C LEU A 546 -16.91 3.80 -10.99
N ALA A 547 -16.97 2.47 -11.05
CA ALA A 547 -16.73 1.69 -12.26
C ALA A 547 -17.97 1.50 -13.15
N GLY A 548 -19.12 2.06 -12.76
CA GLY A 548 -20.33 2.05 -13.57
C GLY A 548 -21.13 0.74 -13.52
N ALA A 549 -20.97 -0.07 -12.48
CA ALA A 549 -21.76 -1.28 -12.31
C ALA A 549 -23.25 -0.98 -12.10
N GLU A 550 -24.12 -1.78 -12.72
CA GLU A 550 -25.58 -1.70 -12.57
C GLU A 550 -26.07 -2.51 -11.37
N TYR A 551 -25.42 -3.65 -11.11
CA TYR A 551 -25.75 -4.58 -10.04
C TYR A 551 -24.52 -4.90 -9.18
N PHE A 552 -24.75 -5.11 -7.88
CA PHE A 552 -23.73 -5.55 -6.93
C PHE A 552 -24.20 -6.81 -6.20
N LEU A 553 -23.55 -7.95 -6.47
CA LEU A 553 -23.83 -9.21 -5.78
C LEU A 553 -23.13 -9.21 -4.41
N SER A 554 -23.89 -9.42 -3.34
CA SER A 554 -23.41 -9.38 -1.95
C SER A 554 -23.81 -10.64 -1.18
N PRO A 555 -22.91 -11.18 -0.33
CA PRO A 555 -23.26 -12.22 0.64
C PRO A 555 -24.36 -11.75 1.59
N PRO A 556 -25.15 -12.67 2.19
CA PRO A 556 -26.26 -12.33 3.06
C PRO A 556 -25.88 -11.47 4.26
N GLU A 557 -24.74 -11.75 4.88
CA GLU A 557 -24.21 -11.09 6.07
C GLU A 557 -23.75 -9.66 5.79
N ASN A 558 -23.41 -9.34 4.54
CA ASN A 558 -22.95 -8.02 4.14
C ASN A 558 -24.02 -7.18 3.44
N TYR A 559 -25.20 -7.76 3.17
CA TYR A 559 -26.22 -7.15 2.33
C TYR A 559 -26.73 -5.81 2.86
N ASP A 560 -27.03 -5.71 4.17
CA ASP A 560 -27.62 -4.48 4.73
C ASP A 560 -26.62 -3.32 4.68
N ASP A 561 -25.35 -3.58 5.01
CA ASP A 561 -24.26 -2.59 4.89
C ASP A 561 -24.00 -2.19 3.44
N ALA A 562 -24.07 -3.14 2.50
CA ALA A 562 -23.92 -2.87 1.07
C ALA A 562 -25.07 -2.00 0.56
N ALA A 563 -26.31 -2.36 0.90
CA ALA A 563 -27.52 -1.66 0.48
C ALA A 563 -27.58 -0.23 1.04
N ALA A 564 -27.13 -0.02 2.28
CA ALA A 564 -27.05 1.30 2.90
C ALA A 564 -26.06 2.24 2.20
N MET A 565 -25.02 1.69 1.58
CA MET A 565 -23.99 2.47 0.87
C MET A 565 -24.33 2.73 -0.60
N ALA A 566 -25.14 1.88 -1.22
CA ALA A 566 -25.52 2.00 -2.62
C ALA A 566 -26.38 3.26 -2.88
N ARG A 567 -26.06 3.98 -3.95
CA ARG A 567 -26.75 5.19 -4.40
C ARG A 567 -27.33 5.06 -5.81
N ARG A 568 -26.66 4.32 -6.69
CA ARG A 568 -26.94 4.21 -8.12
C ARG A 568 -27.11 2.77 -8.58
N LEU A 569 -26.35 1.84 -8.01
CA LEU A 569 -26.44 0.42 -8.36
C LEU A 569 -27.48 -0.32 -7.51
N LYS A 570 -27.95 -1.48 -7.98
CA LYS A 570 -28.83 -2.36 -7.22
C LYS A 570 -28.03 -3.45 -6.51
N VAL A 571 -28.11 -3.49 -5.18
CA VAL A 571 -27.52 -4.58 -4.38
C VAL A 571 -28.44 -5.80 -4.41
N VAL A 572 -27.84 -6.98 -4.58
CA VAL A 572 -28.53 -8.26 -4.69
C VAL A 572 -27.93 -9.22 -3.67
N LYS A 573 -28.80 -9.82 -2.85
CA LYS A 573 -28.42 -10.81 -1.84
C LYS A 573 -28.27 -12.18 -2.50
N VAL A 574 -27.10 -12.80 -2.34
CA VAL A 574 -26.82 -14.15 -2.88
C VAL A 574 -26.10 -14.99 -1.83
N ALA A 575 -26.71 -16.10 -1.40
CA ALA A 575 -26.12 -17.04 -0.45
C ALA A 575 -25.29 -18.13 -1.15
N THR A 576 -25.54 -18.37 -2.45
CA THR A 576 -24.82 -19.36 -3.25
C THR A 576 -24.48 -18.82 -4.64
N ALA A 577 -23.46 -19.40 -5.28
CA ALA A 577 -23.14 -19.10 -6.68
C ALA A 577 -24.30 -19.50 -7.62
N GLN A 578 -25.07 -20.53 -7.28
CA GLN A 578 -26.25 -20.94 -8.02
C GLN A 578 -27.35 -19.86 -7.99
N GLU A 579 -27.65 -19.28 -6.82
CA GLU A 579 -28.60 -18.16 -6.69
C GLU A 579 -28.16 -16.94 -7.51
N ALA A 580 -26.85 -16.66 -7.55
CA ALA A 580 -26.31 -15.60 -8.39
C ALA A 580 -26.56 -15.87 -9.88
N ILE A 581 -26.33 -17.09 -10.36
CA ILE A 581 -26.60 -17.50 -11.75
C ILE A 581 -28.10 -17.36 -12.08
N GLU A 582 -28.99 -17.82 -11.19
CA GLU A 582 -30.44 -17.73 -11.35
C GLU A 582 -30.93 -16.29 -11.40
N PHE A 583 -30.41 -15.43 -10.52
CA PHE A 583 -30.68 -14.01 -10.56
C PHE A 583 -30.26 -13.40 -11.90
N LEU A 584 -29.03 -13.67 -12.37
CA LEU A 584 -28.52 -13.12 -13.62
C LEU A 584 -29.31 -13.59 -14.85
N ARG A 585 -29.79 -14.84 -14.84
CA ARG A 585 -30.72 -15.37 -15.84
C ARG A 585 -32.04 -14.60 -15.87
N SER A 586 -32.55 -14.21 -14.70
CA SER A 586 -33.81 -13.47 -14.59
C SER A 586 -33.77 -12.05 -15.17
N LEU A 587 -32.58 -11.49 -15.40
CA LEU A 587 -32.40 -10.15 -15.97
C LEU A 587 -32.50 -10.08 -17.49
N ARG A 588 -32.75 -11.23 -18.15
CA ARG A 588 -32.74 -11.38 -19.61
C ARG A 588 -34.12 -11.42 -20.23
#